data_AF-A0A3B8ILW1-F1
#
_entry.id   AF-A0A3B8ILW1-F1
#
_cell.length_a   1.000
_cell.length_b   1.000
_cell.length_c   1.000
_cell.angle_alpha   90.00
_cell.angle_beta   90.00
_cell.angle_gamma   90.00
#
_symmetry.space_group_name_H-M   'P 1'
#
loop_
_entity.id
_entity.type
_entity.pdbx_description
1 polymer ?
#
loop_
_entity_poly.entity_id
_entity_poly.type
_entity_poly.pdbx_seq_one_letter_code
_entity_poly.pdbx_strand_id
1 'polypeptide(L)'
;IHTTLDARLQRRAKALVNRHHDRLRGNQVFNAAALILDTETGAALAYVGNADMQDAHLHGGKVDIIPAPRSTGSILKPFLYAGMLHEGSLLPNMLLPDVPTVMQGFAPQNFNRQFDGAVPARRALARSLNVPSVHMLRNYGIPNFHQLLQRAGLTTLTQAPMHYGLSLILGGAEGSLWDITGTYASMARTLQHYFDYPVPHRYDPADWRSPYFLPKQATLPSVREDRRANGLLDAGSLYLTFQAMLEVYRPDEEANWQRFSSSRRIAWKTGTSYGFRDAWAVGVTPEYVVGVWAGNADGEGRPGLVGISSAGPLLFDLYDLLPSTTWFESPNSNLIPLTVCAESGYRNSPICPHVDTLLVPPTASRSEACPYHQTIHLDPSQQYRVHSDCQPVSQMVHQAWFTLPPAMEWYYKSKSQTYQLLPPWRTDCQDNPSVVQASMEIIYPKDDAALFIPTELDGQPGRVVFEVAHRRPRTEIHWHMDDTYLGTTRSNHTLELNPDEGFHNLTLVDENGELLTYRFEVLSKRR
;
A
#
# COMPACT_ATOMS: atom_id res chain seq x y z
N ILE A 1 -9.80 42.94 0.82
CA ILE A 1 -10.07 41.54 0.38
C ILE A 1 -10.48 40.77 1.62
N HIS A 2 -11.65 40.15 1.64
CA HIS A 2 -12.08 39.27 2.73
C HIS A 2 -11.77 37.82 2.33
N THR A 3 -11.05 37.11 3.20
CA THR A 3 -10.62 35.71 3.01
C THR A 3 -11.14 34.84 4.15
N THR A 4 -11.00 33.52 4.02
CA THR A 4 -11.28 32.56 5.11
C THR A 4 -10.12 32.41 6.10
N LEU A 5 -8.94 32.96 5.78
CA LEU A 5 -7.74 32.82 6.61
C LEU A 5 -7.94 33.43 8.01
N ASP A 6 -7.59 32.66 9.05
CA ASP A 6 -7.48 33.17 10.41
C ASP A 6 -6.11 33.83 10.60
N ALA A 7 -6.09 35.15 10.83
CA ALA A 7 -4.85 35.92 10.93
C ALA A 7 -3.93 35.51 12.10
N ARG A 8 -4.48 34.96 13.19
CA ARG A 8 -3.68 34.48 14.32
C ARG A 8 -3.08 33.11 14.02
N LEU A 9 -3.88 32.18 13.50
CA LEU A 9 -3.45 30.86 13.09
C LEU A 9 -2.41 30.95 11.96
N GLN A 10 -2.67 31.76 10.94
CA GLN A 10 -1.74 32.00 9.82
C GLN A 10 -0.35 32.43 10.30
N ARG A 11 -0.26 33.39 11.22
CA ARG A 11 1.04 33.87 11.76
C ARG A 11 1.76 32.78 12.55
N ARG A 12 1.04 32.00 13.36
CA ARG A 12 1.62 30.91 14.16
C ARG A 12 2.08 29.76 13.27
N ALA A 13 1.26 29.35 12.30
CA ALA A 13 1.59 28.32 11.31
C ALA A 13 2.83 28.71 10.49
N LYS A 14 2.89 29.97 10.02
CA LYS A 14 4.07 30.49 9.32
C LYS A 14 5.33 30.42 10.17
N ALA A 15 5.26 30.81 11.45
CA ALA A 15 6.40 30.71 12.36
C ALA A 15 6.89 29.27 12.56
N LEU A 16 5.97 28.30 12.65
CA LEU A 16 6.33 26.88 12.71
C LEU A 16 6.99 26.38 11.43
N VAL A 17 6.43 26.72 10.26
CA VAL A 17 7.02 26.36 8.97
C VAL A 17 8.45 26.90 8.86
N ASN A 18 8.67 28.16 9.20
CA ASN A 18 10.01 28.77 9.19
C ASN A 18 10.97 28.06 10.17
N ARG A 19 10.50 27.73 11.38
CA ARG A 19 11.32 26.99 12.38
C ARG A 19 11.74 25.61 11.89
N HIS A 20 10.85 24.88 11.24
CA HIS A 20 11.17 23.57 10.65
C HIS A 20 12.08 23.70 9.44
N HIS A 21 11.83 24.69 8.58
CA HIS A 21 12.72 25.06 7.49
C HIS A 21 14.16 25.31 7.98
N ASP A 22 14.35 26.07 9.06
CA ASP A 22 15.68 26.36 9.62
C ASP A 22 16.44 25.11 10.09
N ARG A 23 15.73 24.06 10.49
CA ARG A 23 16.33 22.75 10.80
C ARG A 23 16.67 21.98 9.53
N LEU A 24 15.72 21.93 8.58
CA LEU A 24 15.83 21.17 7.34
C LEU A 24 16.91 21.73 6.39
N ARG A 25 17.13 23.04 6.38
CA ARG A 25 18.17 23.68 5.55
C ARG A 25 19.58 23.23 5.91
N GLY A 26 19.80 22.71 7.13
CA GLY A 26 21.07 22.08 7.51
C GLY A 26 21.41 20.84 6.67
N ASN A 27 20.40 20.17 6.12
CA ASN A 27 20.53 19.09 5.14
C ASN A 27 20.20 19.56 3.71
N GLN A 28 20.38 20.86 3.43
CA GLN A 28 20.15 21.46 2.11
C GLN A 28 18.72 21.23 1.56
N VAL A 29 17.74 21.20 2.45
CA VAL A 29 16.29 21.21 2.12
C VAL A 29 15.77 22.60 2.40
N PHE A 30 15.42 23.34 1.34
CA PHE A 30 15.22 24.78 1.43
C PHE A 30 13.76 25.21 1.43
N ASN A 31 12.80 24.36 1.06
CA ASN A 31 11.40 24.74 0.96
C ASN A 31 10.50 23.88 1.86
N ALA A 32 9.47 24.53 2.41
CA ALA A 32 8.43 23.87 3.19
C ALA A 32 7.13 24.65 3.05
N ALA A 33 6.02 23.94 3.00
CA ALA A 33 4.69 24.52 2.85
C ALA A 33 3.68 23.78 3.73
N ALA A 34 2.64 24.50 4.15
CA ALA A 34 1.58 23.97 4.99
C ALA A 34 0.23 24.57 4.65
N LEU A 35 -0.80 23.74 4.69
CA LEU A 35 -2.19 24.10 4.47
C LEU A 35 -3.04 23.54 5.60
N ILE A 36 -3.85 24.39 6.23
CA ILE A 36 -4.83 23.99 7.25
C ILE A 36 -6.21 24.28 6.70
N LEU A 37 -7.05 23.26 6.62
CA LEU A 37 -8.43 23.34 6.16
C LEU A 37 -9.40 23.06 7.31
N ASP A 38 -10.52 23.78 7.30
CA ASP A 38 -11.73 23.38 8.01
C ASP A 38 -12.39 22.22 7.27
N THR A 39 -12.57 21.09 7.96
CA THR A 39 -13.06 19.86 7.32
C THR A 39 -14.49 20.00 6.83
N GLU A 40 -15.37 20.71 7.55
CA GLU A 40 -16.81 20.79 7.26
C GLU A 40 -17.11 21.70 6.06
N THR A 41 -16.44 22.85 5.98
CA THR A 41 -16.65 23.83 4.92
C THR A 41 -15.71 23.63 3.74
N GLY A 42 -14.46 23.21 3.98
CA GLY A 42 -13.38 23.21 2.99
C GLY A 42 -12.66 24.56 2.91
N ALA A 43 -12.93 25.48 3.84
CA ALA A 43 -12.26 26.77 3.93
C ALA A 43 -10.80 26.62 4.36
N ALA A 44 -9.88 27.30 3.68
CA ALA A 44 -8.50 27.40 4.11
C ALA A 44 -8.40 28.35 5.32
N LEU A 45 -7.97 27.83 6.46
CA LEU A 45 -7.78 28.58 7.70
C LEU A 45 -6.36 29.15 7.81
N ALA A 46 -5.38 28.43 7.27
CA ALA A 46 -4.01 28.91 7.09
C ALA A 46 -3.42 28.38 5.78
N TYR A 47 -2.71 29.24 5.06
CA TYR A 47 -2.10 28.97 3.76
C TYR A 47 -0.65 29.48 3.78
N VAL A 48 0.32 28.59 3.96
CA VAL A 48 1.75 28.91 3.96
C VAL A 48 2.38 28.30 2.71
N GLY A 49 2.44 29.08 1.64
CA GLY A 49 2.89 28.63 0.32
C GLY A 49 4.37 28.27 0.22
N ASN A 50 5.21 28.86 1.08
CA ASN A 50 6.62 28.50 1.21
C ASN A 50 7.17 29.05 2.55
N ALA A 51 8.35 28.59 2.95
CA ALA A 51 9.11 29.15 4.05
C ALA A 51 9.71 30.51 3.66
N ASP A 52 9.83 31.43 4.62
CA ASP A 52 10.61 32.65 4.41
C ASP A 52 12.10 32.31 4.48
N MET A 53 12.86 32.74 3.47
CA MET A 53 14.31 32.55 3.44
C MET A 53 15.00 33.79 2.87
N GLN A 54 16.22 34.06 3.34
CA GLN A 54 17.02 35.20 2.89
C GLN A 54 17.48 35.01 1.44
N ASP A 55 17.91 33.80 1.08
CA ASP A 55 18.42 33.44 -0.24
C ASP A 55 17.30 32.96 -1.19
N ALA A 56 16.11 33.56 -1.10
CA ALA A 56 14.92 33.10 -1.82
C ALA A 56 15.09 33.04 -3.34
N HIS A 57 16.00 33.85 -3.90
CA HIS A 57 16.31 33.86 -5.33
C HIS A 57 17.11 32.64 -5.79
N LEU A 58 17.87 31.99 -4.89
CA LEU A 58 18.68 30.81 -5.20
C LEU A 58 17.89 29.50 -5.05
N HIS A 59 16.94 29.46 -4.12
CA HIS A 59 16.25 28.23 -3.72
C HIS A 59 14.73 28.28 -3.94
N GLY A 60 14.27 29.09 -4.90
CA GLY A 60 12.86 29.14 -5.27
C GLY A 60 11.92 29.58 -4.14
N GLY A 61 12.37 30.42 -3.21
CA GLY A 61 11.56 30.89 -2.07
C GLY A 61 10.37 31.78 -2.46
N LYS A 62 10.22 32.13 -3.74
CA LYS A 62 9.05 32.81 -4.31
C LYS A 62 8.05 31.86 -4.97
N VAL A 63 8.39 30.59 -5.12
CA VAL A 63 7.48 29.57 -5.65
C VAL A 63 6.43 29.28 -4.57
N ASP A 64 5.16 29.50 -4.91
CA ASP A 64 4.08 28.96 -4.11
C ASP A 64 3.99 27.45 -4.35
N ILE A 65 4.34 26.68 -3.33
CA ILE A 65 4.39 25.22 -3.42
C ILE A 65 2.98 24.61 -3.34
N ILE A 66 2.03 25.29 -2.70
CA ILE A 66 0.70 24.70 -2.46
C ILE A 66 -0.01 24.26 -3.76
N PRO A 67 -0.06 25.07 -4.83
CA PRO A 67 -0.64 24.66 -6.10
C PRO A 67 0.37 23.95 -7.02
N ALA A 68 1.66 23.95 -6.68
CA ALA A 68 2.69 23.36 -7.53
C ALA A 68 2.57 21.82 -7.56
N PRO A 69 2.48 21.19 -8.75
CA PRO A 69 2.51 19.74 -8.86
C PRO A 69 3.83 19.17 -8.34
N ARG A 70 3.75 18.16 -7.48
CA ARG A 70 4.88 17.45 -6.88
C ARG A 70 4.60 15.96 -6.88
N SER A 71 5.64 15.12 -6.91
CA SER A 71 5.44 13.67 -6.85
C SER A 71 4.69 13.32 -5.57
N THR A 72 3.58 12.59 -5.71
CA THR A 72 2.69 12.26 -4.58
C THR A 72 3.31 11.26 -3.59
N GLY A 73 4.39 10.58 -3.97
CA GLY A 73 4.96 9.48 -3.21
C GLY A 73 3.88 8.46 -2.79
N SER A 74 3.85 8.11 -1.51
CA SER A 74 2.87 7.17 -0.95
C SER A 74 1.58 7.81 -0.40
N ILE A 75 1.34 9.11 -0.65
CA ILE A 75 0.18 9.81 -0.06
C ILE A 75 -1.16 9.37 -0.65
N LEU A 76 -1.15 8.64 -1.78
CA LEU A 76 -2.37 8.15 -2.44
C LEU A 76 -2.86 6.79 -1.93
N LYS A 77 -2.07 6.08 -1.11
CA LYS A 77 -2.40 4.73 -0.61
C LYS A 77 -3.73 4.64 0.16
N PRO A 78 -4.13 5.62 0.99
CA PRO A 78 -5.44 5.58 1.66
C PRO A 78 -6.62 5.54 0.69
N PHE A 79 -6.55 6.23 -0.46
CA PHE A 79 -7.63 6.20 -1.45
C PHE A 79 -7.78 4.82 -2.09
N LEU A 80 -6.66 4.15 -2.39
CA LEU A 80 -6.70 2.79 -2.93
C LEU A 80 -7.27 1.80 -1.91
N TYR A 81 -6.80 1.90 -0.66
CA TYR A 81 -7.29 1.07 0.43
C TYR A 81 -8.80 1.28 0.66
N ALA A 82 -9.26 2.53 0.71
CA ALA A 82 -10.68 2.86 0.84
C ALA A 82 -11.51 2.38 -0.35
N GLY A 83 -11.00 2.53 -1.58
CA GLY A 83 -11.67 2.06 -2.80
C GLY A 83 -11.86 0.55 -2.82
N MET A 84 -10.84 -0.22 -2.42
CA MET A 84 -10.95 -1.68 -2.36
C MET A 84 -11.86 -2.16 -1.22
N LEU A 85 -11.87 -1.49 -0.07
CA LEU A 85 -12.86 -1.74 0.99
C LEU A 85 -14.28 -1.46 0.48
N HIS A 86 -14.47 -0.35 -0.23
CA HIS A 86 -15.75 0.08 -0.78
C HIS A 86 -16.32 -0.95 -1.76
N GLU A 87 -15.49 -1.51 -2.64
CA GLU A 87 -15.88 -2.55 -3.59
C GLU A 87 -16.01 -3.94 -2.94
N GLY A 88 -15.51 -4.12 -1.72
CA GLY A 88 -15.52 -5.39 -1.00
C GLY A 88 -14.46 -6.38 -1.48
N SER A 89 -13.44 -5.93 -2.24
CA SER A 89 -12.32 -6.75 -2.71
C SER A 89 -11.17 -6.84 -1.70
N LEU A 90 -11.22 -6.05 -0.63
CA LEU A 90 -10.26 -6.05 0.46
C LEU A 90 -10.98 -6.14 1.82
N LEU A 91 -10.34 -6.78 2.80
CA LEU A 91 -10.72 -6.70 4.21
C LEU A 91 -9.55 -6.15 5.02
N PRO A 92 -9.78 -5.47 6.16
CA PRO A 92 -8.70 -4.83 6.92
C PRO A 92 -7.57 -5.78 7.36
N ASN A 93 -7.91 -7.03 7.67
CA ASN A 93 -6.94 -8.03 8.12
C ASN A 93 -6.50 -9.00 7.04
N MET A 94 -7.02 -8.88 5.81
CA MET A 94 -6.67 -9.72 4.67
C MET A 94 -5.16 -9.70 4.45
N LEU A 95 -4.52 -10.86 4.44
CA LEU A 95 -3.09 -10.98 4.18
C LEU A 95 -2.80 -10.61 2.73
N LEU A 96 -1.86 -9.69 2.56
CA LEU A 96 -1.32 -9.30 1.28
C LEU A 96 0.11 -9.85 1.12
N PRO A 97 0.50 -10.24 -0.10
CA PRO A 97 1.87 -10.64 -0.39
C PRO A 97 2.83 -9.46 -0.21
N ASP A 98 3.90 -9.69 0.56
CA ASP A 98 5.04 -8.80 0.71
C ASP A 98 6.33 -9.59 0.46
N VAL A 99 6.55 -9.95 -0.81
CA VAL A 99 7.67 -10.78 -1.29
C VAL A 99 8.33 -10.10 -2.50
N PRO A 100 9.59 -10.42 -2.83
CA PRO A 100 10.19 -9.97 -4.08
C PRO A 100 9.25 -10.30 -5.25
N THR A 101 8.90 -9.32 -6.05
CA THR A 101 7.99 -9.50 -7.19
C THR A 101 8.37 -8.55 -8.30
N VAL A 102 8.24 -9.01 -9.53
CA VAL A 102 8.36 -8.19 -10.73
C VAL A 102 7.06 -8.29 -11.50
N MET A 103 6.51 -7.15 -11.90
CA MET A 103 5.24 -7.05 -12.62
C MET A 103 5.44 -6.18 -13.84
N GLN A 104 5.33 -6.74 -15.05
CA GLN A 104 5.46 -5.97 -16.31
C GLN A 104 6.78 -5.17 -16.38
N GLY A 105 7.90 -5.79 -15.98
CA GLY A 105 9.22 -5.14 -15.93
C GLY A 105 9.43 -4.17 -14.75
N PHE A 106 8.41 -3.98 -13.89
CA PHE A 106 8.50 -3.15 -12.70
C PHE A 106 8.75 -3.99 -11.44
N ALA A 107 9.87 -3.73 -10.76
CA ALA A 107 10.28 -4.43 -9.54
C ALA A 107 10.16 -3.50 -8.31
N PRO A 108 8.97 -3.37 -7.69
CA PRO A 108 8.80 -2.50 -6.54
C PRO A 108 9.61 -3.04 -5.34
N GLN A 109 10.23 -2.13 -4.61
CA GLN A 109 10.93 -2.45 -3.36
C GLN A 109 10.33 -1.66 -2.21
N ASN A 110 10.24 -2.30 -1.03
CA ASN A 110 9.93 -1.61 0.21
C ASN A 110 11.05 -0.62 0.54
N PHE A 111 10.70 0.44 1.28
CA PHE A 111 11.64 1.48 1.66
C PHE A 111 12.88 0.94 2.38
N ASN A 112 12.70 -0.05 3.26
CA ASN A 112 13.77 -0.73 4.00
C ASN A 112 14.39 -1.93 3.25
N ARG A 113 13.93 -2.23 2.03
CA ARG A 113 14.33 -3.39 1.21
C ARG A 113 14.17 -4.76 1.90
N GLN A 114 13.27 -4.85 2.88
CA GLN A 114 12.92 -6.10 3.55
C GLN A 114 11.50 -6.52 3.19
N PHE A 115 11.24 -7.82 3.31
CA PHE A 115 9.98 -8.46 2.96
C PHE A 115 9.42 -9.21 4.16
N ASP A 116 8.12 -9.09 4.41
CA ASP A 116 7.41 -9.76 5.51
C ASP A 116 6.75 -11.08 5.09
N GLY A 117 6.72 -11.39 3.80
CA GLY A 117 6.04 -12.56 3.26
C GLY A 117 4.54 -12.33 3.13
N ALA A 118 3.87 -12.20 4.27
CA ALA A 118 2.44 -11.92 4.35
C ALA A 118 2.16 -10.82 5.39
N VAL A 119 1.36 -9.83 5.03
CA VAL A 119 1.06 -8.68 5.91
C VAL A 119 -0.43 -8.33 5.88
N PRO A 120 -1.09 -8.11 7.03
CA PRO A 120 -2.46 -7.63 7.05
C PRO A 120 -2.61 -6.29 6.32
N ALA A 121 -3.66 -6.13 5.52
CA ALA A 121 -3.87 -4.95 4.67
C ALA A 121 -3.80 -3.61 5.43
N ARG A 122 -4.44 -3.51 6.61
CA ARG A 122 -4.38 -2.30 7.46
C ARG A 122 -2.95 -1.96 7.88
N ARG A 123 -2.12 -2.97 8.16
CA ARG A 123 -0.71 -2.81 8.54
C ARG A 123 0.15 -2.44 7.33
N ALA A 124 -0.16 -2.97 6.15
CA ALA A 124 0.51 -2.57 4.92
C ALA A 124 0.30 -1.07 4.64
N LEU A 125 -0.93 -0.56 4.86
CA LEU A 125 -1.21 0.88 4.78
C LEU A 125 -0.47 1.67 5.86
N ALA A 126 -0.55 1.23 7.12
CA ALA A 126 0.06 1.91 8.27
C ALA A 126 1.58 2.02 8.16
N ARG A 127 2.24 0.95 7.70
CA ARG A 127 3.70 0.93 7.44
C ARG A 127 4.06 1.45 6.06
N SER A 128 3.07 1.82 5.26
CA SER A 128 3.24 2.36 3.91
C SER A 128 4.08 1.46 3.00
N LEU A 129 3.93 0.13 3.11
CA LEU A 129 4.69 -0.85 2.33
C LEU A 129 4.40 -0.71 0.83
N ASN A 130 5.42 -0.83 -0.02
CA ASN A 130 5.28 -0.57 -1.46
C ASN A 130 4.75 -1.80 -2.19
N VAL A 131 5.31 -2.98 -1.90
CA VAL A 131 4.97 -4.21 -2.60
C VAL A 131 3.49 -4.59 -2.44
N PRO A 132 2.92 -4.64 -1.22
CA PRO A 132 1.48 -4.88 -1.06
C PRO A 132 0.61 -3.84 -1.76
N SER A 133 1.01 -2.55 -1.74
CA SER A 133 0.23 -1.50 -2.42
C SER A 133 0.22 -1.64 -3.94
N VAL A 134 1.31 -2.16 -4.53
CA VAL A 134 1.36 -2.44 -5.97
C VAL A 134 0.49 -3.66 -6.30
N HIS A 135 0.51 -4.71 -5.49
CA HIS A 135 -0.44 -5.83 -5.63
C HIS A 135 -1.89 -5.37 -5.52
N MET A 136 -2.20 -4.52 -4.54
CA MET A 136 -3.52 -3.90 -4.39
C MET A 136 -3.93 -3.12 -5.64
N LEU A 137 -3.05 -2.26 -6.18
CA LEU A 137 -3.36 -1.47 -7.37
C LEU A 137 -3.58 -2.36 -8.60
N ARG A 138 -2.77 -3.42 -8.75
CA ARG A 138 -2.94 -4.40 -9.83
C ARG A 138 -4.32 -5.07 -9.75
N ASN A 139 -4.73 -5.50 -8.56
CA ASN A 139 -6.02 -6.17 -8.35
C ASN A 139 -7.21 -5.20 -8.49
N TYR A 140 -7.06 -3.97 -8.01
CA TYR A 140 -8.08 -2.93 -8.13
C TYR A 140 -8.24 -2.40 -9.56
N GLY A 141 -7.15 -2.40 -10.32
CA GLY A 141 -7.07 -1.89 -11.69
C GLY A 141 -6.66 -0.42 -11.73
N ILE A 142 -5.64 -0.13 -12.56
CA ILE A 142 -5.12 1.23 -12.76
C ILE A 142 -6.21 2.19 -13.28
N PRO A 143 -7.07 1.83 -14.26
CA PRO A 143 -8.15 2.72 -14.72
C PRO A 143 -9.15 3.08 -13.61
N ASN A 144 -9.53 2.12 -12.78
CA ASN A 144 -10.47 2.32 -11.66
C ASN A 144 -9.86 3.28 -10.63
N PHE A 145 -8.59 3.06 -10.26
CA PHE A 145 -7.91 3.94 -9.31
C PHE A 145 -7.75 5.36 -9.85
N HIS A 146 -7.35 5.49 -11.11
CA HIS A 146 -7.22 6.77 -11.77
C HIS A 146 -8.55 7.53 -11.79
N GLN A 147 -9.65 6.86 -12.14
CA GLN A 147 -10.98 7.45 -12.14
C GLN A 147 -11.45 7.86 -10.74
N LEU A 148 -11.17 7.03 -9.72
CA LEU A 148 -11.45 7.35 -8.32
C LEU A 148 -10.76 8.66 -7.91
N LEU A 149 -9.46 8.79 -8.20
CA LEU A 149 -8.68 9.98 -7.86
C LEU A 149 -9.17 11.24 -8.59
N GLN A 150 -9.48 11.13 -9.89
CA GLN A 150 -10.05 12.26 -10.65
C GLN A 150 -11.41 12.69 -10.09
N ARG A 151 -12.29 11.74 -9.77
CA ARG A 151 -13.60 12.02 -9.16
C ARG A 151 -13.48 12.56 -7.72
N ALA A 152 -12.42 12.20 -7.01
CA ALA A 152 -12.12 12.74 -5.70
C ALA A 152 -11.65 14.21 -5.76
N GLY A 153 -11.17 14.67 -6.93
CA GLY A 153 -10.75 16.06 -7.15
C GLY A 153 -9.26 16.26 -7.42
N LEU A 154 -8.50 15.21 -7.75
CA LEU A 154 -7.10 15.38 -8.18
C LEU A 154 -7.05 15.93 -9.62
N THR A 155 -6.78 17.22 -9.76
CA THR A 155 -6.79 17.94 -11.04
C THR A 155 -5.50 17.78 -11.85
N THR A 156 -4.45 17.31 -11.19
CA THR A 156 -3.09 17.11 -11.74
C THR A 156 -2.90 15.79 -12.47
N LEU A 157 -3.90 14.88 -12.41
CA LEU A 157 -3.93 13.65 -13.20
C LEU A 157 -4.37 13.94 -14.64
N THR A 158 -3.42 14.38 -15.46
CA THR A 158 -3.66 14.84 -16.84
C THR A 158 -3.42 13.79 -17.93
N GLN A 159 -2.58 12.79 -17.65
CA GLN A 159 -2.27 11.71 -18.58
C GLN A 159 -3.24 10.53 -18.49
N ALA A 160 -3.24 9.66 -19.50
CA ALA A 160 -4.05 8.45 -19.49
C ALA A 160 -3.59 7.46 -18.39
N PRO A 161 -4.47 6.59 -17.86
CA PRO A 161 -4.11 5.65 -16.79
C PRO A 161 -2.86 4.81 -17.06
N MET A 162 -2.67 4.35 -18.30
CA MET A 162 -1.53 3.53 -18.70
C MET A 162 -0.19 4.28 -18.71
N HIS A 163 -0.21 5.61 -18.81
CA HIS A 163 1.01 6.42 -18.68
C HIS A 163 1.61 6.29 -17.27
N TYR A 164 0.77 6.34 -16.23
CA TYR A 164 1.23 6.20 -14.85
C TYR A 164 1.54 4.74 -14.48
N GLY A 165 0.75 3.79 -15.01
CA GLY A 165 0.95 2.38 -14.73
C GLY A 165 0.87 2.04 -13.23
N LEU A 166 1.58 0.99 -12.82
CA LEU A 166 1.68 0.59 -11.41
C LEU A 166 2.46 1.60 -10.55
N SER A 167 3.22 2.51 -11.15
CA SER A 167 3.94 3.54 -10.42
C SER A 167 3.01 4.61 -9.82
N LEU A 168 1.76 4.69 -10.29
CA LEU A 168 0.73 5.61 -9.79
C LEU A 168 0.60 5.57 -8.25
N ILE A 169 0.62 4.38 -7.64
CA ILE A 169 0.48 4.22 -6.19
C ILE A 169 1.76 4.53 -5.39
N LEU A 170 2.90 4.66 -6.07
CA LEU A 170 4.21 4.91 -5.47
C LEU A 170 4.78 6.31 -5.77
N GLY A 171 3.97 7.20 -6.35
CA GLY A 171 4.37 8.58 -6.62
C GLY A 171 4.75 8.87 -8.06
N GLY A 172 4.43 7.97 -9.00
CA GLY A 172 4.58 8.21 -10.43
C GLY A 172 3.62 9.27 -11.00
N ALA A 173 2.64 9.71 -10.20
CA ALA A 173 1.80 10.85 -10.52
C ALA A 173 2.17 12.07 -9.67
N GLU A 174 1.89 13.24 -10.24
CA GLU A 174 2.01 14.52 -9.57
C GLU A 174 0.69 14.90 -8.88
N GLY A 175 0.80 15.63 -7.76
CA GLY A 175 -0.30 16.14 -6.97
C GLY A 175 0.08 17.48 -6.36
N SER A 176 -0.89 18.39 -6.24
CA SER A 176 -0.72 19.65 -5.50
C SER A 176 -1.07 19.44 -4.03
N LEU A 177 -0.45 20.19 -3.13
CA LEU A 177 -0.82 20.17 -1.71
C LEU A 177 -2.28 20.63 -1.51
N TRP A 178 -2.75 21.51 -2.40
CA TRP A 178 -4.14 21.95 -2.46
C TRP A 178 -5.12 20.79 -2.68
N ASP A 179 -4.95 20.03 -3.77
CA ASP A 179 -5.84 18.93 -4.13
C ASP A 179 -5.74 17.78 -3.13
N ILE A 180 -4.52 17.41 -2.74
CA ILE A 180 -4.31 16.32 -1.79
C ILE A 180 -5.00 16.67 -0.46
N THR A 181 -4.74 17.83 0.14
CA THR A 181 -5.36 18.18 1.42
C THR A 181 -6.88 18.28 1.30
N GLY A 182 -7.40 18.81 0.18
CA GLY A 182 -8.84 18.92 -0.08
C GLY A 182 -9.55 17.58 -0.26
N THR A 183 -8.91 16.60 -0.90
CA THR A 183 -9.49 15.26 -1.08
C THR A 183 -9.52 14.48 0.24
N TYR A 184 -8.51 14.62 1.11
CA TYR A 184 -8.57 14.12 2.48
C TYR A 184 -9.67 14.81 3.32
N ALA A 185 -9.85 16.12 3.17
CA ALA A 185 -10.97 16.83 3.79
C ALA A 185 -12.33 16.32 3.29
N SER A 186 -12.46 16.01 2.00
CA SER A 186 -13.67 15.42 1.42
C SER A 186 -13.97 14.05 2.00
N MET A 187 -12.98 13.17 2.18
CA MET A 187 -13.15 11.88 2.87
C MET A 187 -13.74 12.05 4.27
N ALA A 188 -13.19 12.98 5.06
CA ALA A 188 -13.64 13.23 6.42
C ALA A 188 -15.02 13.88 6.49
N ARG A 189 -15.31 14.80 5.57
CA ARG A 189 -16.62 15.45 5.43
C ARG A 189 -17.71 14.44 5.07
N THR A 190 -17.48 13.58 4.07
CA THR A 190 -18.42 12.52 3.68
C THR A 190 -18.73 11.59 4.86
N LEU A 191 -17.74 11.24 5.67
CA LEU A 191 -17.96 10.41 6.86
C LEU A 191 -18.80 11.11 7.93
N GLN A 192 -18.60 12.42 8.16
CA GLN A 192 -19.41 13.17 9.12
C GLN A 192 -20.86 13.34 8.66
N HIS A 193 -21.04 13.76 7.42
CA HIS A 193 -22.36 13.97 6.83
C HIS A 193 -23.20 12.69 6.72
N TYR A 194 -22.57 11.51 6.71
CA TYR A 194 -23.28 10.24 6.76
C TYR A 194 -24.28 10.18 7.93
N PHE A 195 -23.95 10.78 9.09
CA PHE A 195 -24.80 10.77 10.28
C PHE A 195 -25.94 11.80 10.22
N ASP A 196 -25.69 12.95 9.59
CA ASP A 196 -26.65 14.05 9.49
C ASP A 196 -27.72 13.84 8.40
N TYR A 197 -27.40 13.05 7.38
CA TYR A 197 -28.26 12.88 6.20
C TYR A 197 -29.27 11.75 6.36
N PRO A 198 -30.53 11.94 5.93
CA PRO A 198 -31.58 10.96 6.12
C PRO A 198 -31.39 9.72 5.24
N VAL A 199 -31.81 8.56 5.72
CA VAL A 199 -31.95 7.34 4.91
C VAL A 199 -33.04 7.54 3.85
N PRO A 200 -32.87 7.01 2.61
CA PRO A 200 -31.71 6.29 2.10
C PRO A 200 -30.61 7.17 1.51
N HIS A 201 -30.82 8.49 1.41
CA HIS A 201 -29.95 9.42 0.68
C HIS A 201 -28.87 10.03 1.59
N ARG A 202 -27.90 9.20 2.00
CA ARG A 202 -26.85 9.57 2.97
C ARG A 202 -25.59 10.21 2.39
N TYR A 203 -25.48 10.37 1.07
CA TYR A 203 -24.27 10.89 0.42
C TYR A 203 -24.58 12.09 -0.47
N ASP A 204 -23.83 13.17 -0.31
CA ASP A 204 -23.93 14.36 -1.17
C ASP A 204 -22.69 14.44 -2.09
N PRO A 205 -22.87 14.48 -3.43
CA PRO A 205 -21.75 14.70 -4.35
C PRO A 205 -20.95 15.97 -4.04
N ALA A 206 -21.56 16.99 -3.44
CA ALA A 206 -20.88 18.23 -3.04
C ALA A 206 -19.90 18.05 -1.87
N ASP A 207 -19.87 16.90 -1.21
CA ASP A 207 -18.87 16.60 -0.18
C ASP A 207 -17.45 16.49 -0.76
N TRP A 208 -17.36 16.07 -2.02
CA TRP A 208 -16.14 15.99 -2.81
C TRP A 208 -15.94 17.29 -3.57
N ARG A 209 -15.24 18.23 -2.93
CA ARG A 209 -15.03 19.57 -3.48
C ARG A 209 -13.63 20.09 -3.20
N SER A 210 -13.14 20.96 -4.09
CA SER A 210 -11.90 21.70 -3.89
C SER A 210 -12.02 22.61 -2.66
N PRO A 211 -10.91 22.82 -1.92
CA PRO A 211 -10.84 23.87 -0.91
C PRO A 211 -11.04 25.26 -1.54
N TYR A 212 -11.25 26.27 -0.69
CA TYR A 212 -11.33 27.67 -1.10
C TYR A 212 -10.74 28.60 -0.04
N PHE A 213 -10.24 29.78 -0.45
CA PHE A 213 -9.82 30.83 0.49
C PHE A 213 -10.53 32.17 0.28
N LEU A 214 -11.23 32.35 -0.85
CA LEU A 214 -12.15 33.46 -1.08
C LEU A 214 -13.58 33.00 -0.83
N PRO A 215 -14.35 33.62 0.08
CA PRO A 215 -15.73 33.19 0.38
C PRO A 215 -16.65 33.16 -0.84
N LYS A 216 -16.39 33.96 -1.88
CA LYS A 216 -17.14 33.94 -3.14
C LYS A 216 -16.95 32.66 -3.95
N GLN A 217 -15.88 31.91 -3.70
CA GLN A 217 -15.59 30.60 -4.28
C GLN A 217 -16.20 29.47 -3.46
N ALA A 218 -16.84 29.76 -2.31
CA ALA A 218 -17.49 28.73 -1.53
C ALA A 218 -18.58 28.09 -2.40
N THR A 219 -18.35 26.83 -2.78
CA THR A 219 -19.39 25.97 -3.33
C THR A 219 -20.30 25.59 -2.16
N LEU A 220 -21.18 26.52 -1.77
CA LEU A 220 -22.25 26.21 -0.83
C LEU A 220 -23.11 25.12 -1.48
N PRO A 221 -23.50 24.07 -0.75
CA PRO A 221 -24.28 22.98 -1.32
C PRO A 221 -25.53 23.55 -2.00
N SER A 222 -25.61 23.40 -3.32
CA SER A 222 -26.80 23.73 -4.09
C SER A 222 -27.89 22.76 -3.67
N VAL A 223 -28.85 23.25 -2.89
CA VAL A 223 -30.18 22.67 -2.62
C VAL A 223 -30.26 21.15 -2.76
N ARG A 224 -30.08 20.42 -1.65
CA ARG A 224 -30.67 19.14 -1.15
C ARG A 224 -31.14 18.01 -2.11
N GLU A 225 -31.32 18.20 -3.42
CA GLU A 225 -32.03 17.29 -4.34
C GLU A 225 -31.13 16.22 -4.98
N ASP A 226 -29.80 16.37 -4.97
CA ASP A 226 -28.87 15.43 -5.62
C ASP A 226 -28.29 14.34 -4.70
N ARG A 227 -28.81 14.21 -3.48
CA ARG A 227 -28.32 13.22 -2.51
C ARG A 227 -28.56 11.79 -2.97
N ARG A 228 -27.56 10.94 -2.81
CA ARG A 228 -27.52 9.58 -3.34
C ARG A 228 -27.51 8.54 -2.22
N ALA A 229 -27.96 7.35 -2.56
CA ALA A 229 -27.84 6.18 -1.68
C ALA A 229 -26.40 5.68 -1.56
N ASN A 230 -25.57 5.93 -2.58
CA ASN A 230 -24.16 5.54 -2.62
C ASN A 230 -23.29 6.75 -2.94
N GLY A 231 -22.21 6.94 -2.16
CA GLY A 231 -21.18 7.95 -2.40
C GLY A 231 -20.09 7.48 -3.36
N LEU A 232 -19.04 8.29 -3.51
CA LEU A 232 -17.80 7.86 -4.19
C LEU A 232 -17.08 6.76 -3.39
N LEU A 233 -17.10 6.90 -2.06
CA LEU A 233 -16.65 5.93 -1.08
C LEU A 233 -17.70 5.90 0.04
N ASP A 234 -17.98 4.72 0.59
CA ASP A 234 -18.95 4.57 1.68
C ASP A 234 -18.34 4.89 3.06
N ALA A 235 -19.21 5.20 4.02
CA ALA A 235 -18.82 5.61 5.36
C ALA A 235 -18.00 4.52 6.10
N GLY A 236 -18.37 3.25 5.97
CA GLY A 236 -17.66 2.13 6.59
C GLY A 236 -16.21 2.02 6.09
N SER A 237 -16.00 2.17 4.79
CA SER A 237 -14.69 2.13 4.15
C SER A 237 -13.83 3.31 4.56
N LEU A 238 -14.41 4.51 4.61
CA LEU A 238 -13.72 5.72 5.08
C LEU A 238 -13.30 5.59 6.55
N TYR A 239 -14.21 5.13 7.41
CA TYR A 239 -13.94 4.91 8.82
C TYR A 239 -12.81 3.89 9.05
N LEU A 240 -12.89 2.72 8.41
CA LEU A 240 -11.85 1.68 8.50
C LEU A 240 -10.49 2.15 7.94
N THR A 241 -10.51 3.02 6.92
CA THR A 241 -9.29 3.64 6.38
C THR A 241 -8.64 4.57 7.40
N PHE A 242 -9.43 5.45 8.03
CA PHE A 242 -8.93 6.33 9.09
C PHE A 242 -8.45 5.55 10.32
N GLN A 243 -9.11 4.45 10.67
CA GLN A 243 -8.63 3.54 11.73
C GLN A 243 -7.27 2.93 11.38
N ALA A 244 -7.08 2.44 10.15
CA ALA A 244 -5.78 1.91 9.70
C ALA A 244 -4.67 2.99 9.73
N MET A 245 -5.03 4.24 9.42
CA MET A 245 -4.12 5.39 9.49
C MET A 245 -3.74 5.80 10.92
N LEU A 246 -4.46 5.36 11.96
CA LEU A 246 -4.03 5.54 13.36
C LEU A 246 -2.85 4.64 13.73
N GLU A 247 -2.66 3.51 13.04
CA GLU A 247 -1.55 2.59 13.32
C GLU A 247 -0.20 3.08 12.77
N VAL A 248 -0.18 4.19 12.02
CA VAL A 248 1.06 4.80 11.53
C VAL A 248 1.90 5.28 12.72
N TYR A 249 3.15 4.82 12.77
CA TYR A 249 4.10 5.15 13.83
C TYR A 249 4.33 6.67 13.93
N ARG A 250 4.08 7.25 15.12
CA ARG A 250 4.35 8.66 15.40
C ARG A 250 5.80 8.88 15.83
N PRO A 251 6.51 9.88 15.28
CA PRO A 251 7.87 10.23 15.70
C PRO A 251 7.97 10.61 17.20
N ASP A 252 9.15 10.40 17.79
CA ASP A 252 9.59 10.91 19.12
C ASP A 252 8.71 10.54 20.34
N GLU A 253 8.60 11.43 21.33
CA GLU A 253 7.93 11.24 22.65
C GLU A 253 6.44 10.82 22.53
N GLU A 254 5.86 10.94 21.34
CA GLU A 254 4.53 10.45 20.98
C GLU A 254 4.48 8.97 20.55
N ALA A 255 5.59 8.21 20.56
CA ALA A 255 5.55 6.77 20.25
C ALA A 255 4.58 5.99 21.16
N ASN A 256 4.28 6.52 22.35
CA ASN A 256 3.30 6.00 23.32
C ASN A 256 1.98 6.81 23.36
N TRP A 257 1.66 7.61 22.33
CA TRP A 257 0.48 8.48 22.28
C TRP A 257 -0.83 7.75 22.64
N GLN A 258 -0.96 6.47 22.26
CA GLN A 258 -2.13 5.63 22.56
C GLN A 258 -2.36 5.42 24.08
N ARG A 259 -1.31 5.61 24.89
CA ARG A 259 -1.35 5.48 26.36
C ARG A 259 -1.65 6.79 27.07
N PHE A 260 -1.55 7.92 26.39
CA PHE A 260 -1.84 9.24 26.96
C PHE A 260 -3.26 9.66 26.57
N SER A 261 -4.15 9.79 27.55
CA SER A 261 -5.53 10.25 27.34
C SER A 261 -5.61 11.66 26.76
N SER A 262 -4.55 12.46 26.87
CA SER A 262 -4.41 13.81 26.30
C SER A 262 -3.96 13.83 24.83
N SER A 263 -3.48 12.70 24.28
CA SER A 263 -3.00 12.65 22.90
C SER A 263 -4.16 12.63 21.90
N ARG A 264 -4.13 13.56 20.94
CA ARG A 264 -5.16 13.68 19.91
C ARG A 264 -5.13 12.47 18.97
N ARG A 265 -6.30 11.91 18.67
CA ARG A 265 -6.46 10.88 17.63
C ARG A 265 -6.50 11.55 16.27
N ILE A 266 -5.38 11.52 15.57
CA ILE A 266 -5.23 12.09 14.22
C ILE A 266 -4.99 10.91 13.28
N ALA A 267 -5.90 10.70 12.32
CA ALA A 267 -5.64 9.77 11.22
C ALA A 267 -4.65 10.46 10.28
N TRP A 268 -3.48 9.88 10.04
CA TRP A 268 -2.48 10.56 9.23
C TRP A 268 -1.73 9.61 8.31
N LYS A 269 -1.13 10.18 7.26
CA LYS A 269 -0.37 9.44 6.26
C LYS A 269 0.84 10.26 5.83
N THR A 270 1.96 9.57 5.65
CA THR A 270 3.18 10.12 5.06
C THR A 270 3.32 9.76 3.59
N GLY A 271 4.04 10.60 2.85
CA GLY A 271 4.48 10.32 1.49
C GLY A 271 5.97 10.63 1.36
N THR A 272 6.69 9.83 0.60
CA THR A 272 8.08 10.12 0.21
C THR A 272 8.23 9.74 -1.24
N SER A 273 8.67 10.68 -2.07
CA SER A 273 8.87 10.43 -3.50
C SER A 273 10.18 9.69 -3.77
N TYR A 274 10.26 9.09 -4.96
CA TYR A 274 11.49 8.46 -5.42
C TYR A 274 12.64 9.48 -5.48
N GLY A 275 13.84 9.06 -5.08
CA GLY A 275 15.01 9.95 -5.03
C GLY A 275 14.96 10.99 -3.91
N PHE A 276 14.04 10.87 -2.94
CA PHE A 276 13.94 11.76 -1.77
C PHE A 276 13.76 13.23 -2.16
N ARG A 277 12.86 13.52 -3.10
CA ARG A 277 12.59 14.89 -3.58
C ARG A 277 11.48 15.59 -2.80
N ASP A 278 10.50 14.82 -2.37
CA ASP A 278 9.28 15.31 -1.74
C ASP A 278 8.98 14.51 -0.48
N ALA A 279 8.80 15.22 0.64
CA ALA A 279 8.33 14.68 1.89
C ALA A 279 6.93 15.25 2.19
N TRP A 280 5.94 14.36 2.29
CA TRP A 280 4.55 14.71 2.58
C TRP A 280 4.13 14.19 3.94
N ALA A 281 3.23 14.94 4.59
CA ALA A 281 2.42 14.46 5.69
C ALA A 281 1.03 15.10 5.62
N VAL A 282 -0.02 14.27 5.71
CA VAL A 282 -1.41 14.74 5.78
C VAL A 282 -2.06 14.11 7.00
N GLY A 283 -2.66 14.94 7.85
CA GLY A 283 -3.42 14.52 9.01
C GLY A 283 -4.88 14.93 8.87
N VAL A 284 -5.75 14.14 9.47
CA VAL A 284 -7.20 14.26 9.37
C VAL A 284 -7.85 14.04 10.74
N THR A 285 -8.74 14.97 11.10
CA THR A 285 -9.71 14.87 12.19
C THR A 285 -11.10 15.26 11.67
N PRO A 286 -12.18 15.06 12.45
CA PRO A 286 -13.50 15.53 12.07
C PRO A 286 -13.54 17.03 11.78
N GLU A 287 -12.82 17.85 12.55
CA GLU A 287 -12.89 19.31 12.45
C GLU A 287 -11.84 19.91 11.52
N TYR A 288 -10.65 19.31 11.40
CA TYR A 288 -9.52 19.88 10.65
C TYR A 288 -8.74 18.86 9.83
N VAL A 289 -8.28 19.31 8.65
CA VAL A 289 -7.28 18.61 7.84
C VAL A 289 -6.06 19.49 7.68
N VAL A 290 -4.88 18.92 7.99
CA VAL A 290 -3.60 19.62 7.83
C VAL A 290 -2.75 18.86 6.83
N GLY A 291 -2.27 19.56 5.80
CA GLY A 291 -1.33 19.04 4.83
C GLY A 291 0.00 19.79 4.91
N VAL A 292 1.10 19.04 4.86
CA VAL A 292 2.47 19.55 4.92
C VAL A 292 3.29 18.94 3.79
N TRP A 293 4.11 19.78 3.17
CA TRP A 293 5.15 19.37 2.23
C TRP A 293 6.50 19.98 2.61
N ALA A 294 7.57 19.23 2.42
CA ALA A 294 8.96 19.71 2.51
C ALA A 294 9.80 19.13 1.36
N GLY A 295 10.73 19.93 0.84
CA GLY A 295 11.60 19.55 -0.27
C GLY A 295 12.33 20.75 -0.87
N ASN A 296 12.79 20.60 -2.11
CA ASN A 296 13.40 21.69 -2.87
C ASN A 296 12.53 22.05 -4.07
N ALA A 297 12.32 23.34 -4.29
CA ALA A 297 11.41 23.84 -5.31
C ALA A 297 11.85 23.47 -6.74
N ASP A 298 13.14 23.30 -6.96
CA ASP A 298 13.77 22.85 -8.20
C ASP A 298 13.65 21.32 -8.44
N GLY A 299 13.19 20.55 -7.45
CA GLY A 299 13.07 19.10 -7.50
C GLY A 299 14.36 18.34 -7.16
N GLU A 300 15.39 19.00 -6.64
CA GLU A 300 16.61 18.33 -6.17
C GLU A 300 16.32 17.49 -4.92
N GLY A 301 16.64 16.20 -4.98
CA GLY A 301 16.46 15.27 -3.88
C GLY A 301 17.57 15.33 -2.83
N ARG A 302 17.24 15.06 -1.57
CA ARG A 302 18.20 15.04 -0.45
C ARG A 302 18.10 13.74 0.33
N PRO A 303 19.21 12.99 0.51
CA PRO A 303 19.22 11.83 1.40
C PRO A 303 18.68 12.20 2.79
N GLY A 304 17.78 11.36 3.33
CA GLY A 304 17.14 11.61 4.61
C GLY A 304 15.89 12.50 4.56
N LEU A 305 15.55 13.10 3.40
CA LEU A 305 14.26 13.76 3.20
C LEU A 305 13.14 12.71 3.10
N VAL A 306 12.62 12.31 4.25
CA VAL A 306 11.52 11.36 4.36
C VAL A 306 10.33 11.99 5.09
N GLY A 307 9.13 11.62 4.67
CA GLY A 307 7.87 12.19 5.19
C GLY A 307 7.77 12.12 6.71
N ILE A 308 8.20 11.00 7.30
CA ILE A 308 8.06 10.73 8.74
C ILE A 308 8.94 11.62 9.62
N SER A 309 10.14 12.00 9.19
CA SER A 309 11.07 12.83 9.97
C SER A 309 11.12 14.29 9.53
N SER A 310 10.53 14.62 8.37
CA SER A 310 10.58 15.98 7.80
C SER A 310 9.22 16.68 7.89
N ALA A 311 8.21 16.16 7.21
CA ALA A 311 6.87 16.75 7.18
C ALA A 311 6.03 16.37 8.42
N GLY A 312 6.22 15.16 8.95
CA GLY A 312 5.49 14.64 10.12
C GLY A 312 5.61 15.51 11.37
N PRO A 313 6.81 15.88 11.84
CA PRO A 313 6.95 16.73 13.03
C PRO A 313 6.26 18.09 12.88
N LEU A 314 6.36 18.71 11.70
CA LEU A 314 5.65 19.97 11.40
C LEU A 314 4.12 19.78 11.39
N LEU A 315 3.62 18.64 10.89
CA LEU A 315 2.20 18.31 10.94
C LEU A 315 1.66 18.30 12.38
N PHE A 316 2.34 17.62 13.30
CA PHE A 316 1.91 17.53 14.71
C PHE A 316 2.01 18.88 15.42
N ASP A 317 3.10 19.63 15.23
CA ASP A 317 3.24 21.00 15.76
C ASP A 317 2.10 21.94 15.27
N LEU A 318 1.64 21.77 14.02
CA LEU A 318 0.51 22.54 13.49
C LEU A 318 -0.82 22.13 14.14
N TYR A 319 -1.02 20.83 14.40
CA TYR A 319 -2.19 20.35 15.15
C TYR A 319 -2.22 20.93 16.57
N ASP A 320 -1.08 21.11 17.24
CA ASP A 320 -1.01 21.74 18.57
C ASP A 320 -1.48 23.20 18.59
N LEU A 321 -1.53 23.87 17.42
CA LEU A 321 -2.11 25.21 17.31
C LEU A 321 -3.64 25.20 17.31
N LEU A 322 -4.25 24.06 16.93
CA LEU A 322 -5.68 23.91 16.71
C LEU A 322 -6.43 23.53 18.00
N PRO A 323 -7.74 23.80 18.09
CA PRO A 323 -8.59 23.28 19.16
C PRO A 323 -8.55 21.75 19.26
N SER A 324 -8.89 21.22 20.43
CA SER A 324 -9.05 19.77 20.63
C SER A 324 -10.17 19.22 19.76
N THR A 325 -9.95 18.05 19.19
CA THR A 325 -10.85 17.40 18.23
C THR A 325 -11.38 16.09 18.78
N THR A 326 -12.54 15.67 18.31
CA THR A 326 -13.07 14.33 18.62
C THR A 326 -12.54 13.28 17.64
N TRP A 327 -12.84 12.00 17.90
CA TRP A 327 -12.64 10.94 16.91
C TRP A 327 -13.92 10.73 16.11
N PHE A 328 -13.78 10.26 14.87
CA PHE A 328 -14.92 9.92 14.02
C PHE A 328 -15.89 8.95 14.69
N GLU A 329 -17.19 9.21 14.56
CA GLU A 329 -18.23 8.28 14.96
C GLU A 329 -18.16 7.03 14.06
N SER A 330 -18.38 5.85 14.68
CA SER A 330 -18.42 4.58 13.94
C SER A 330 -19.74 4.47 13.18
N PRO A 331 -19.74 4.32 11.84
CA PRO A 331 -20.96 4.24 11.04
C PRO A 331 -21.57 2.84 11.12
N ASN A 332 -22.03 2.44 12.32
CA ASN A 332 -22.52 1.08 12.61
C ASN A 332 -23.68 0.66 11.69
N SER A 333 -24.50 1.60 11.21
CA SER A 333 -25.56 1.33 10.23
C SER A 333 -25.06 1.05 8.80
N ASN A 334 -23.78 1.32 8.51
CA ASN A 334 -23.09 0.98 7.27
C ASN A 334 -22.05 -0.13 7.46
N LEU A 335 -22.05 -0.80 8.61
CA LEU A 335 -21.16 -1.93 8.88
C LEU A 335 -22.00 -3.16 9.22
N ILE A 336 -21.58 -4.30 8.68
CA ILE A 336 -22.17 -5.60 9.00
C ILE A 336 -21.10 -6.49 9.63
N PRO A 337 -21.48 -7.40 10.55
CA PRO A 337 -20.58 -8.44 11.00
C PRO A 337 -20.30 -9.42 9.86
N LEU A 338 -19.03 -9.68 9.57
CA LEU A 338 -18.56 -10.69 8.64
C LEU A 338 -17.63 -11.66 9.37
N THR A 339 -17.90 -12.95 9.23
CA THR A 339 -17.02 -14.01 9.73
C THR A 339 -15.79 -14.12 8.83
N VAL A 340 -14.61 -14.00 9.44
CA VAL A 340 -13.32 -14.04 8.75
C VAL A 340 -12.44 -15.13 9.35
N CYS A 341 -11.48 -15.64 8.58
CA CYS A 341 -10.43 -16.51 9.07
C CYS A 341 -9.50 -15.72 9.98
N ALA A 342 -9.23 -16.22 11.19
CA ALA A 342 -8.42 -15.52 12.18
C ALA A 342 -6.95 -15.36 11.73
N GLU A 343 -6.43 -16.33 10.96
CA GLU A 343 -5.05 -16.36 10.49
C GLU A 343 -4.83 -15.53 9.21
N SER A 344 -5.76 -15.60 8.25
CA SER A 344 -5.61 -14.93 6.96
C SER A 344 -6.30 -13.57 6.88
N GLY A 345 -7.30 -13.33 7.72
CA GLY A 345 -8.18 -12.17 7.65
C GLY A 345 -9.06 -12.09 6.40
N TYR A 346 -9.08 -13.13 5.56
CA TYR A 346 -10.05 -13.30 4.48
C TYR A 346 -11.41 -13.72 5.05
N ARG A 347 -12.48 -13.62 4.26
CA ARG A 347 -13.76 -14.27 4.62
C ARG A 347 -13.52 -15.75 4.88
N ASN A 348 -14.12 -16.30 5.94
CA ASN A 348 -13.82 -17.68 6.31
C ASN A 348 -14.28 -18.66 5.23
N SER A 349 -13.48 -19.70 4.99
CA SER A 349 -13.92 -20.90 4.28
C SER A 349 -14.41 -21.94 5.29
N PRO A 350 -15.17 -22.98 4.86
CA PRO A 350 -15.57 -24.07 5.74
C PRO A 350 -14.41 -24.85 6.38
N ILE A 351 -13.20 -24.74 5.83
CA ILE A 351 -11.99 -25.41 6.30
C ILE A 351 -11.32 -24.62 7.44
N CYS A 352 -11.60 -23.33 7.59
CA CYS A 352 -10.95 -22.49 8.60
C CYS A 352 -11.31 -22.96 10.02
N PRO A 353 -10.34 -23.42 10.84
CA PRO A 353 -10.62 -23.93 12.18
C PRO A 353 -10.88 -22.79 13.18
N HIS A 354 -10.28 -21.63 12.96
CA HIS A 354 -10.40 -20.45 13.80
C HIS A 354 -10.97 -19.30 12.98
N VAL A 355 -12.04 -18.71 13.50
CA VAL A 355 -12.72 -17.59 12.88
C VAL A 355 -12.83 -16.43 13.86
N ASP A 356 -12.85 -15.23 13.30
CA ASP A 356 -13.11 -13.98 14.01
C ASP A 356 -14.30 -13.27 13.35
N THR A 357 -14.82 -12.22 13.98
CA THR A 357 -15.89 -11.38 13.44
C THR A 357 -15.40 -9.96 13.28
N LEU A 358 -15.44 -9.46 12.05
CA LEU A 358 -15.10 -8.07 11.72
C LEU A 358 -16.34 -7.30 11.30
N LEU A 359 -16.44 -6.06 11.75
CA LEU A 359 -17.40 -5.09 11.21
C LEU A 359 -16.83 -4.51 9.93
N VAL A 360 -17.53 -4.71 8.81
CA VAL A 360 -17.07 -4.34 7.46
C VAL A 360 -18.21 -3.75 6.62
N PRO A 361 -17.92 -3.01 5.54
CA PRO A 361 -18.95 -2.54 4.61
C PRO A 361 -19.77 -3.71 4.04
N PRO A 362 -21.07 -3.52 3.73
CA PRO A 362 -21.92 -4.59 3.21
C PRO A 362 -21.36 -5.29 1.95
N THR A 363 -20.68 -4.54 1.09
CA THR A 363 -20.01 -5.02 -0.14
C THR A 363 -18.96 -6.10 0.16
N ALA A 364 -18.33 -6.07 1.33
CA ALA A 364 -17.35 -7.06 1.78
C ALA A 364 -17.89 -8.49 1.88
N SER A 365 -19.22 -8.68 1.86
CA SER A 365 -19.84 -10.02 1.78
C SER A 365 -19.42 -10.78 0.52
N ARG A 366 -18.99 -10.06 -0.51
CA ARG A 366 -18.52 -10.61 -1.79
C ARG A 366 -17.02 -10.89 -1.82
N SER A 367 -16.30 -10.60 -0.74
CA SER A 367 -14.87 -10.85 -0.64
C SER A 367 -14.54 -12.34 -0.80
N GLU A 368 -13.33 -12.59 -1.29
CA GLU A 368 -12.83 -13.95 -1.48
C GLU A 368 -12.77 -14.71 -0.15
N ALA A 369 -13.12 -16.00 -0.23
CA ALA A 369 -12.91 -16.91 0.90
C ALA A 369 -11.42 -17.18 1.09
N CYS A 370 -11.04 -17.54 2.31
CA CYS A 370 -9.66 -17.85 2.69
C CYS A 370 -9.05 -18.90 1.74
N PRO A 371 -8.01 -18.54 0.97
CA PRO A 371 -7.37 -19.43 0.00
C PRO A 371 -6.25 -20.28 0.63
N TYR A 372 -5.88 -20.01 1.89
CA TYR A 372 -4.68 -20.58 2.52
C TYR A 372 -4.96 -21.79 3.42
N HIS A 373 -6.23 -22.07 3.73
CA HIS A 373 -6.59 -23.27 4.49
C HIS A 373 -6.88 -24.43 3.55
N GLN A 374 -6.12 -25.51 3.70
CA GLN A 374 -6.32 -26.77 2.99
C GLN A 374 -6.43 -27.92 3.98
N THR A 375 -7.19 -28.95 3.63
CA THR A 375 -7.22 -30.19 4.40
C THR A 375 -5.99 -31.01 4.05
N ILE A 376 -5.18 -31.35 5.04
CA ILE A 376 -4.08 -32.31 4.91
C ILE A 376 -4.45 -33.62 5.58
N HIS A 377 -3.81 -34.69 5.12
CA HIS A 377 -3.99 -36.04 5.63
C HIS A 377 -2.72 -36.46 6.37
N LEU A 378 -2.86 -36.79 7.65
CA LEU A 378 -1.77 -37.16 8.52
C LEU A 378 -1.87 -38.63 8.95
N ASP A 379 -0.74 -39.23 9.27
CA ASP A 379 -0.67 -40.52 9.91
C ASP A 379 -1.25 -40.48 11.35
N PRO A 380 -1.51 -41.62 12.01
CA PRO A 380 -2.02 -41.63 13.39
C PRO A 380 -1.16 -40.87 14.40
N SER A 381 0.15 -40.69 14.16
CA SER A 381 1.03 -39.89 15.02
C SER A 381 0.96 -38.38 14.78
N GLN A 382 0.28 -37.95 13.70
CA GLN A 382 0.18 -36.55 13.24
C GLN A 382 1.54 -35.90 12.89
N GLN A 383 2.60 -36.70 12.71
CA GLN A 383 3.93 -36.20 12.39
C GLN A 383 4.20 -36.17 10.89
N TYR A 384 3.49 -36.99 10.11
CA TYR A 384 3.76 -37.16 8.69
C TYR A 384 2.51 -37.03 7.84
N ARG A 385 2.65 -36.37 6.68
CA ARG A 385 1.62 -36.39 5.64
C ARG A 385 1.59 -37.74 4.94
N VAL A 386 0.38 -38.21 4.63
CA VAL A 386 0.09 -39.51 4.00
C VAL A 386 -0.99 -39.35 2.92
N HIS A 387 -1.13 -40.33 2.03
CA HIS A 387 -2.22 -40.43 1.05
C HIS A 387 -2.76 -41.86 1.00
N SER A 388 -3.83 -42.09 0.23
CA SER A 388 -4.58 -43.38 0.21
C SER A 388 -3.71 -44.58 -0.12
N ASP A 389 -2.68 -44.38 -0.92
CA ASP A 389 -1.85 -45.49 -1.41
C ASP A 389 -0.83 -45.99 -0.38
N CYS A 390 -0.53 -45.19 0.66
CA CYS A 390 0.40 -45.56 1.73
C CYS A 390 -0.26 -45.70 3.11
N GLN A 391 -1.41 -45.08 3.34
CA GLN A 391 -2.16 -45.18 4.60
C GLN A 391 -3.63 -45.52 4.30
N PRO A 392 -4.24 -46.51 4.98
CA PRO A 392 -5.67 -46.74 4.88
C PRO A 392 -6.44 -45.47 5.30
N VAL A 393 -7.40 -45.04 4.48
CA VAL A 393 -8.19 -43.81 4.72
C VAL A 393 -8.87 -43.83 6.11
N SER A 394 -9.29 -45.00 6.57
CA SER A 394 -9.90 -45.18 7.91
C SER A 394 -8.96 -44.89 9.08
N GLN A 395 -7.66 -44.81 8.84
CA GLN A 395 -6.62 -44.52 9.84
C GLN A 395 -5.96 -43.15 9.62
N MET A 396 -6.42 -42.36 8.65
CA MET A 396 -5.90 -41.02 8.43
C MET A 396 -6.50 -40.04 9.42
N VAL A 397 -5.69 -39.10 9.90
CA VAL A 397 -6.16 -37.93 10.62
C VAL A 397 -6.29 -36.77 9.63
N HIS A 398 -7.52 -36.29 9.43
CA HIS A 398 -7.80 -35.16 8.54
C HIS A 398 -7.74 -33.86 9.34
N GLN A 399 -6.86 -32.94 8.94
CA GLN A 399 -6.69 -31.69 9.65
C GLN A 399 -6.67 -30.50 8.68
N ALA A 400 -7.34 -29.42 9.06
CA ALA A 400 -7.20 -28.14 8.38
C ALA A 400 -5.82 -27.54 8.69
N TRP A 401 -5.08 -27.17 7.65
CA TRP A 401 -3.75 -26.59 7.77
C TRP A 401 -3.65 -25.25 7.04
N PHE A 402 -3.12 -24.25 7.75
CA PHE A 402 -2.84 -22.95 7.17
C PHE A 402 -1.51 -22.99 6.40
N THR A 403 -1.57 -22.85 5.09
CA THR A 403 -0.42 -22.95 4.19
C THR A 403 -0.33 -21.70 3.33
N LEU A 404 0.77 -20.96 3.47
CA LEU A 404 1.07 -19.84 2.60
C LEU A 404 1.83 -20.31 1.35
N PRO A 405 1.75 -19.57 0.23
CA PRO A 405 2.61 -19.80 -0.92
C PRO A 405 4.09 -19.83 -0.50
N PRO A 406 4.96 -20.67 -1.12
CA PRO A 406 6.34 -20.87 -0.68
C PRO A 406 7.14 -19.57 -0.47
N ALA A 407 7.01 -18.62 -1.41
CA ALA A 407 7.66 -17.32 -1.29
C ALA A 407 7.15 -16.55 -0.05
N MET A 408 5.84 -16.50 0.19
CA MET A 408 5.29 -15.82 1.37
C MET A 408 5.71 -16.53 2.65
N GLU A 409 5.63 -17.87 2.69
CA GLU A 409 6.03 -18.70 3.82
C GLU A 409 7.49 -18.45 4.23
N TRP A 410 8.41 -18.41 3.25
CA TRP A 410 9.84 -18.22 3.49
C TRP A 410 10.14 -16.98 4.35
N TYR A 411 9.54 -15.85 3.99
CA TYR A 411 9.70 -14.60 4.74
C TYR A 411 8.84 -14.55 6.00
N TYR A 412 7.60 -15.07 5.93
CA TYR A 412 6.62 -15.00 7.02
C TYR A 412 7.01 -15.86 8.23
N LYS A 413 7.52 -17.08 8.01
CA LYS A 413 7.85 -18.02 9.10
C LYS A 413 8.89 -17.48 10.08
N SER A 414 9.79 -16.63 9.62
CA SER A 414 10.82 -16.01 10.48
C SER A 414 10.25 -14.93 11.40
N LYS A 415 9.09 -14.36 11.05
CA LYS A 415 8.44 -13.24 11.74
C LYS A 415 7.19 -13.65 12.50
N SER A 416 6.61 -14.81 12.18
CA SER A 416 5.43 -15.35 12.84
C SER A 416 5.81 -16.47 13.81
N GLN A 417 5.53 -16.24 15.09
CA GLN A 417 5.76 -17.24 16.14
C GLN A 417 4.73 -18.38 16.12
N THR A 418 3.58 -18.17 15.46
CA THR A 418 2.46 -19.11 15.45
C THR A 418 2.35 -19.90 14.14
N TYR A 419 3.14 -19.56 13.12
CA TYR A 419 3.07 -20.24 11.83
C TYR A 419 3.70 -21.64 11.91
N GLN A 420 2.92 -22.67 11.54
CA GLN A 420 3.37 -24.05 11.54
C GLN A 420 3.65 -24.51 10.11
N LEU A 421 4.89 -24.96 9.87
CA LEU A 421 5.28 -25.56 8.58
C LEU A 421 4.47 -26.83 8.34
N LEU A 422 4.17 -27.10 7.06
CA LEU A 422 3.58 -28.38 6.67
C LEU A 422 4.45 -29.55 7.18
N PRO A 423 3.85 -30.57 7.82
CA PRO A 423 4.58 -31.77 8.21
C PRO A 423 5.22 -32.44 6.99
N PRO A 424 6.39 -33.06 7.12
CA PRO A 424 7.01 -33.79 6.02
C PRO A 424 6.14 -34.96 5.58
N TRP A 425 6.28 -35.40 4.33
CA TRP A 425 5.68 -36.65 3.87
C TRP A 425 6.35 -37.85 4.54
N ARG A 426 5.55 -38.86 4.91
CA ARG A 426 6.08 -40.15 5.39
C ARG A 426 6.91 -40.78 4.28
N THR A 427 8.01 -41.45 4.63
CA THR A 427 9.02 -41.91 3.66
C THR A 427 8.45 -42.83 2.57
N ASP A 428 7.48 -43.68 2.90
CA ASP A 428 6.76 -44.57 1.98
C ASP A 428 5.66 -43.86 1.16
N CYS A 429 5.37 -42.60 1.47
CA CYS A 429 4.38 -41.75 0.79
C CYS A 429 5.04 -40.65 -0.06
N GLN A 430 6.37 -40.62 -0.19
CA GLN A 430 7.09 -39.57 -0.93
C GLN A 430 7.04 -39.79 -2.45
N ASP A 431 6.89 -41.03 -2.92
CA ASP A 431 7.09 -41.43 -4.32
C ASP A 431 5.79 -41.54 -5.13
N ASN A 432 4.71 -40.82 -4.77
CA ASN A 432 3.47 -40.89 -5.52
C ASN A 432 3.39 -39.84 -6.64
N PRO A 433 3.38 -40.25 -7.93
CA PRO A 433 3.26 -39.34 -9.07
C PRO A 433 1.91 -38.61 -9.15
N SER A 434 0.93 -39.00 -8.33
CA SER A 434 -0.45 -38.49 -8.36
C SER A 434 -0.66 -37.24 -7.50
N VAL A 435 0.31 -36.88 -6.65
CA VAL A 435 0.30 -35.65 -5.84
C VAL A 435 1.60 -34.89 -6.09
N VAL A 436 1.79 -34.41 -7.33
CA VAL A 436 2.84 -33.43 -7.63
C VAL A 436 2.41 -32.09 -7.04
N GLN A 437 2.58 -31.93 -5.73
CA GLN A 437 2.80 -30.59 -5.19
C GLN A 437 4.20 -30.18 -5.63
N ALA A 438 4.30 -29.24 -6.56
CA ALA A 438 5.58 -28.71 -7.01
C ALA A 438 6.49 -28.39 -5.80
N SER A 439 7.61 -29.11 -5.69
CA SER A 439 8.62 -28.91 -4.65
C SER A 439 9.50 -27.71 -4.94
N MET A 440 9.50 -27.29 -6.21
CA MET A 440 10.19 -26.13 -6.75
C MET A 440 9.20 -25.15 -7.40
N GLU A 441 9.46 -23.86 -7.24
CA GLU A 441 8.71 -22.79 -7.90
C GLU A 441 9.69 -21.70 -8.33
N ILE A 442 9.52 -21.15 -9.55
CA ILE A 442 10.29 -19.98 -9.94
C ILE A 442 9.80 -18.77 -9.13
N ILE A 443 10.71 -18.17 -8.35
CA ILE A 443 10.48 -16.91 -7.63
C ILE A 443 10.57 -15.75 -8.61
N TYR A 444 11.55 -15.79 -9.50
CA TYR A 444 11.77 -14.77 -10.49
C TYR A 444 12.44 -15.36 -11.76
N PRO A 445 11.96 -15.00 -12.96
CA PRO A 445 10.74 -14.24 -13.25
C PRO A 445 9.46 -15.07 -13.09
N LYS A 446 8.35 -14.44 -12.67
CA LYS A 446 7.03 -15.08 -12.56
C LYS A 446 6.12 -14.63 -13.70
N ASP A 447 5.24 -15.54 -14.12
CA ASP A 447 4.14 -15.38 -15.11
C ASP A 447 4.58 -14.89 -16.50
N ASP A 448 4.47 -15.75 -17.54
CA ASP A 448 4.61 -15.44 -18.98
C ASP A 448 5.49 -14.21 -19.29
N ALA A 449 6.71 -14.21 -18.74
CA ALA A 449 7.44 -12.97 -18.57
C ALA A 449 8.07 -12.57 -19.90
N ALA A 450 7.62 -11.45 -20.43
CA ALA A 450 8.36 -10.72 -21.44
C ALA A 450 9.51 -9.97 -20.73
N LEU A 451 10.72 -10.51 -20.82
CA LEU A 451 11.93 -9.98 -20.19
C LEU A 451 12.61 -8.97 -21.10
N PHE A 452 13.06 -7.87 -20.51
CA PHE A 452 13.88 -6.88 -21.19
C PHE A 452 15.27 -6.87 -20.55
N ILE A 453 16.29 -7.16 -21.34
CA ILE A 453 17.69 -7.19 -20.90
C ILE A 453 18.35 -5.86 -21.30
N PRO A 454 18.58 -4.94 -20.35
CA PRO A 454 19.22 -3.67 -20.67
C PRO A 454 20.69 -3.89 -21.06
N THR A 455 21.17 -3.11 -22.02
CA THR A 455 22.61 -3.04 -22.33
C THR A 455 23.32 -2.27 -21.22
N GLU A 456 24.41 -2.82 -20.69
CA GLU A 456 25.25 -2.16 -19.69
C GLU A 456 26.00 -0.96 -20.31
N LEU A 457 26.55 -0.10 -19.45
CA LEU A 457 27.23 1.16 -19.84
C LEU A 457 28.44 0.94 -20.75
N ASP A 458 28.98 -0.28 -20.77
CA ASP A 458 30.10 -0.72 -21.60
C ASP A 458 29.67 -1.30 -22.96
N GLY A 459 28.36 -1.36 -23.25
CA GLY A 459 27.81 -1.89 -24.48
C GLY A 459 27.57 -3.40 -24.48
N GLN A 460 27.82 -4.11 -23.37
CA GLN A 460 27.54 -5.54 -23.26
C GLN A 460 26.05 -5.79 -22.93
N PRO A 461 25.45 -6.87 -23.41
CA PRO A 461 24.11 -7.27 -22.97
C PRO A 461 24.15 -7.63 -21.47
N GLY A 462 23.26 -7.02 -20.69
CA GLY A 462 23.16 -7.27 -19.24
C GLY A 462 22.72 -8.70 -18.92
N ARG A 463 22.61 -9.03 -17.64
CA ARG A 463 22.18 -10.35 -17.17
C ARG A 463 20.84 -10.28 -16.46
N VAL A 464 20.02 -11.30 -16.64
CA VAL A 464 18.80 -11.51 -15.85
C VAL A 464 19.07 -12.57 -14.81
N VAL A 465 18.75 -12.24 -13.57
CA VAL A 465 18.82 -13.20 -12.46
C VAL A 465 17.58 -14.08 -12.53
N PHE A 466 17.75 -15.40 -12.49
CA PHE A 466 16.65 -16.33 -12.26
C PHE A 466 16.77 -16.87 -10.84
N GLU A 467 15.67 -16.90 -10.12
CA GLU A 467 15.62 -17.32 -8.73
C GLU A 467 14.52 -18.37 -8.53
N VAL A 468 14.85 -19.45 -7.84
CA VAL A 468 13.95 -20.60 -7.62
C VAL A 468 13.83 -20.86 -6.12
N ALA A 469 12.61 -21.06 -5.66
CA ALA A 469 12.32 -21.55 -4.32
C ALA A 469 12.26 -23.07 -4.38
N HIS A 470 12.96 -23.72 -3.46
CA HIS A 470 12.76 -25.15 -3.21
C HIS A 470 12.32 -25.34 -1.76
N ARG A 471 11.32 -26.20 -1.54
CA ARG A 471 10.89 -26.62 -0.19
C ARG A 471 12.04 -27.17 0.67
N ARG A 472 13.09 -27.71 0.06
CA ARG A 472 14.31 -28.21 0.70
C ARG A 472 15.50 -27.32 0.25
N PRO A 473 15.92 -26.33 1.04
CA PRO A 473 16.89 -25.32 0.60
C PRO A 473 18.31 -25.82 0.32
N ARG A 474 18.61 -27.11 0.56
CA ARG A 474 19.94 -27.70 0.36
C ARG A 474 19.98 -28.69 -0.81
N THR A 475 18.84 -28.90 -1.45
CA THR A 475 18.69 -29.83 -2.57
C THR A 475 19.40 -29.27 -3.78
N GLU A 476 20.12 -30.11 -4.50
CA GLU A 476 20.81 -29.70 -5.72
C GLU A 476 19.83 -29.53 -6.89
N ILE A 477 19.92 -28.40 -7.62
CA ILE A 477 19.08 -28.08 -8.80
C ILE A 477 19.98 -27.85 -10.00
N HIS A 478 19.77 -28.63 -11.05
CA HIS A 478 20.41 -28.53 -12.37
C HIS A 478 19.58 -27.64 -13.29
N TRP A 479 20.23 -26.71 -13.97
CA TRP A 479 19.60 -25.70 -14.80
C TRP A 479 19.89 -25.96 -16.27
N HIS A 480 18.84 -25.95 -17.09
CA HIS A 480 18.91 -26.12 -18.54
C HIS A 480 18.10 -25.03 -19.23
N MET A 481 18.59 -24.48 -20.34
CA MET A 481 17.85 -23.56 -21.20
C MET A 481 17.87 -24.08 -22.62
N ASP A 482 16.69 -24.26 -23.23
CA ASP A 482 16.52 -24.80 -24.58
C ASP A 482 17.37 -26.06 -24.81
N ASP A 483 17.21 -27.01 -23.88
CA ASP A 483 17.93 -28.29 -23.83
C ASP A 483 19.46 -28.20 -23.62
N THR A 484 20.00 -27.00 -23.38
CA THR A 484 21.42 -26.76 -23.08
C THR A 484 21.65 -26.66 -21.58
N TYR A 485 22.57 -27.45 -21.03
CA TYR A 485 22.94 -27.39 -19.61
C TYR A 485 23.72 -26.11 -19.27
N LEU A 486 23.28 -25.41 -18.22
CA LEU A 486 23.83 -24.11 -17.79
C LEU A 486 24.63 -24.19 -16.50
N GLY A 487 24.32 -25.13 -15.61
CA GLY A 487 24.99 -25.28 -14.33
C GLY A 487 24.09 -25.84 -13.23
N THR A 488 24.59 -25.78 -11.99
CA THR A 488 23.91 -26.36 -10.83
C THR A 488 24.01 -25.44 -9.61
N THR A 489 22.98 -25.44 -8.78
CA THR A 489 22.85 -24.64 -7.55
C THR A 489 22.43 -25.52 -6.38
N ARG A 490 22.81 -25.21 -5.15
CA ARG A 490 22.55 -26.10 -3.99
C ARG A 490 21.98 -25.42 -2.74
N SER A 491 22.20 -24.12 -2.56
CA SER A 491 21.80 -23.41 -1.33
C SER A 491 21.18 -22.05 -1.62
N ASN A 492 21.82 -21.28 -2.50
CA ASN A 492 21.18 -20.16 -3.16
C ASN A 492 20.83 -20.58 -4.58
N HIS A 493 19.55 -20.80 -4.85
CA HIS A 493 19.05 -21.24 -6.16
C HIS A 493 18.85 -20.04 -7.07
N THR A 494 19.97 -19.39 -7.37
CA THR A 494 20.02 -18.19 -8.19
C THR A 494 21.01 -18.40 -9.32
N LEU A 495 20.60 -18.11 -10.55
CA LEU A 495 21.46 -18.21 -11.72
C LEU A 495 21.30 -16.98 -12.62
N GLU A 496 22.40 -16.33 -12.96
CA GLU A 496 22.41 -15.19 -13.87
C GLU A 496 22.57 -15.66 -15.31
N LEU A 497 21.62 -15.31 -16.17
CA LEU A 497 21.55 -15.74 -17.55
C LEU A 497 21.50 -14.54 -18.48
N ASN A 498 22.02 -14.72 -19.69
CA ASN A 498 21.97 -13.75 -20.77
C ASN A 498 21.38 -14.41 -22.02
N PRO A 499 20.07 -14.75 -22.01
CA PRO A 499 19.40 -15.34 -23.15
C PRO A 499 19.31 -14.34 -24.31
N ASP A 500 19.39 -14.87 -25.53
CA ASP A 500 19.17 -14.09 -26.75
C ASP A 500 17.72 -13.59 -26.87
N GLU A 501 17.43 -12.79 -27.88
CA GLU A 501 16.05 -12.37 -28.16
C GLU A 501 15.19 -13.55 -28.67
N GLY A 502 13.98 -13.69 -28.13
CA GLY A 502 13.02 -14.71 -28.56
C GLY A 502 12.39 -15.51 -27.42
N PHE A 503 11.72 -16.60 -27.76
CA PHE A 503 11.11 -17.51 -26.79
C PHE A 503 12.13 -18.53 -26.30
N HIS A 504 12.19 -18.72 -24.99
CA HIS A 504 13.08 -19.66 -24.33
C HIS A 504 12.32 -20.53 -23.32
N ASN A 505 12.78 -21.76 -23.15
CA ASN A 505 12.33 -22.67 -22.11
C ASN A 505 13.46 -22.93 -21.12
N LEU A 506 13.24 -22.55 -19.86
CA LEU A 506 14.11 -22.90 -18.74
C LEU A 506 13.57 -24.16 -18.07
N THR A 507 14.38 -25.22 -18.04
CA THR A 507 14.05 -26.49 -17.38
C THR A 507 14.98 -26.70 -16.19
N LEU A 508 14.40 -26.93 -15.03
CA LEU A 508 15.08 -27.17 -13.77
C LEU A 508 14.85 -28.62 -13.37
N VAL A 509 15.91 -29.31 -12.97
CA VAL A 509 15.85 -30.69 -12.50
C VAL A 509 16.45 -30.77 -11.10
N ASP A 510 15.71 -31.22 -10.10
CA ASP A 510 16.30 -31.48 -8.78
C ASP A 510 17.04 -32.82 -8.71
N GLU A 511 17.75 -33.04 -7.60
CA GLU A 511 18.46 -34.30 -7.31
C GLU A 511 17.55 -35.54 -7.24
N ASN A 512 16.23 -35.34 -7.10
CA ASN A 512 15.22 -36.39 -7.05
C ASN A 512 14.53 -36.63 -8.43
N GLY A 513 14.93 -35.87 -9.46
CA GLY A 513 14.37 -35.97 -10.81
C GLY A 513 13.07 -35.20 -11.05
N GLU A 514 12.65 -34.33 -10.12
CA GLU A 514 11.51 -33.43 -10.33
C GLU A 514 11.85 -32.36 -11.36
N LEU A 515 10.94 -32.15 -12.32
CA LEU A 515 11.10 -31.21 -13.41
C LEU A 515 10.21 -29.98 -13.22
N LEU A 516 10.79 -28.80 -13.33
CA LEU A 516 10.07 -27.53 -13.45
C LEU A 516 10.46 -26.86 -14.75
N THR A 517 9.52 -26.76 -15.69
CA THR A 517 9.70 -26.04 -16.96
C THR A 517 9.01 -24.69 -16.89
N TYR A 518 9.74 -23.64 -17.24
CA TYR A 518 9.28 -22.27 -17.27
C TYR A 518 9.56 -21.65 -18.64
N ARG A 519 8.51 -21.14 -19.27
CA ARG A 519 8.60 -20.50 -20.59
C ARG A 519 8.58 -18.98 -20.44
N PHE A 520 9.45 -18.29 -21.17
CA PHE A 520 9.53 -16.83 -21.18
C PHE A 520 9.91 -16.30 -22.57
N GLU A 521 9.73 -15.00 -22.78
CA GLU A 521 10.11 -14.30 -24.01
C GLU A 521 11.10 -13.18 -23.68
N VAL A 522 12.18 -13.04 -24.44
CA VAL A 522 13.09 -11.91 -24.37
C VAL A 522 12.77 -10.94 -25.49
N LEU A 523 12.42 -9.70 -25.15
CA LEU A 523 11.98 -8.68 -26.11
C LEU A 523 13.17 -7.88 -26.67
N SER A 524 13.18 -7.60 -27.99
CA SER A 524 14.04 -6.55 -28.55
C SER A 524 13.65 -5.17 -28.04
N LYS A 525 14.64 -4.26 -28.02
CA LYS A 525 14.38 -2.81 -28.11
C LYS A 525 13.47 -2.54 -29.32
N ARG A 526 12.16 -2.31 -29.08
CA ARG A 526 11.36 -1.53 -30.02
C ARG A 526 11.97 -0.11 -30.06
N ARG A 527 12.33 0.32 -31.28
CA ARG A 527 12.80 1.68 -31.58
C ARG A 527 11.80 2.74 -31.16
#